data_AF-A0A377M5G4-F1
#
_entry.id   AF-A0A377M5G4-F1
#
_cell.length_a   1.000
_cell.length_b   1.000
_cell.length_c   1.000
_cell.angle_alpha   90.00
_cell.angle_beta   90.00
_cell.angle_gamma   90.00
#
_symmetry.space_group_name_H-M   'P 1'
#
loop_
_entity.id
_entity.type
_entity.pdbx_description
1 polymer ?
#
loop_
_entity_poly.entity_id
_entity_poly.type
_entity_poly.pdbx_seq_one_letter_code
_entity_poly.pdbx_strand_id
1 'polypeptide(L)' 'MKGLIEEMASAYEDPSEVIEFYGKNKELMDNMRNVALEEQAVEAVLAKAKVTEKATSFNELMNQQA' A
#
# COMPACT_ATOMS: atom_id res chain seq x y z
N MET A 1 0.19 10.40 3.34
CA MET A 1 -1.22 10.27 3.80
C MET A 1 -2.20 10.69 2.73
N LYS A 2 -2.09 11.90 2.16
CA LYS A 2 -2.86 12.27 0.96
C LYS A 2 -2.63 11.28 -0.21
N GLY A 3 -1.37 10.92 -0.47
CA GLY A 3 -1.01 9.99 -1.55
C GLY A 3 -1.71 8.62 -1.52
N LEU A 4 -1.81 7.95 -0.37
CA LEU A 4 -2.44 6.62 -0.28
C LEU A 4 -3.96 6.67 -0.51
N ILE A 5 -4.62 7.73 0.00
CA ILE A 5 -6.05 7.95 -0.24
C ILE A 5 -6.29 8.36 -1.69
N GLU A 6 -5.42 9.20 -2.27
CA GLU A 6 -5.48 9.60 -3.67
C GLU A 6 -5.25 8.41 -4.61
N GLU A 7 -4.34 7.50 -4.26
CA GLU A 7 -4.09 6.26 -5.02
C GLU A 7 -5.29 5.32 -4.95
N MET A 8 -5.85 5.08 -3.76
CA MET A 8 -7.10 4.32 -3.62
C MET A 8 -8.26 4.99 -4.37
N ALA A 9 -8.40 6.30 -4.26
CA ALA A 9 -9.47 7.07 -4.88
C ALA A 9 -9.35 7.08 -6.41
N SER A 10 -8.13 6.98 -6.96
CA SER A 10 -7.88 6.94 -8.41
C SER A 10 -8.53 5.77 -9.13
N ALA A 11 -8.89 4.71 -8.40
CA ALA A 11 -9.63 3.57 -8.94
C ALA A 11 -11.14 3.83 -9.10
N TYR A 12 -11.65 4.96 -8.58
CA TYR A 12 -13.06 5.34 -8.63
C TYR A 12 -13.32 6.44 -9.66
N GLU A 13 -14.56 6.53 -10.14
CA GLU A 13 -14.98 7.51 -11.15
C GLU A 13 -14.90 8.96 -10.64
N ASP A 14 -15.21 9.19 -9.35
CA ASP A 14 -15.02 10.49 -8.69
C ASP A 14 -14.06 10.36 -7.49
N PRO A 15 -12.76 10.61 -7.69
CA PRO A 15 -11.77 10.52 -6.61
C PRO A 15 -11.94 11.60 -5.54
N SER A 16 -12.57 12.74 -5.87
CA SER A 16 -12.70 13.87 -4.94
C SER A 16 -13.70 13.55 -3.82
N GLU A 17 -14.82 12.92 -4.18
CA GLU A 17 -15.82 12.48 -3.21
C GLU A 17 -15.26 11.40 -2.27
N VAL A 18 -14.43 10.49 -2.78
CA VAL A 18 -13.77 9.46 -1.98
C VAL A 18 -12.79 10.10 -0.98
N ILE A 19 -11.96 11.04 -1.42
CA ILE A 19 -11.04 11.76 -0.51
C ILE A 19 -11.81 12.52 0.57
N GLU A 20 -12.90 13.17 0.20
CA GLU A 20 -13.75 13.90 1.15
C GLU A 20 -14.44 12.97 2.14
N PHE A 21 -14.93 11.81 1.68
CA PHE A 21 -15.55 10.80 2.52
C PHE A 21 -14.59 10.27 3.58
N TYR A 22 -13.37 9.91 3.18
CA TYR A 22 -12.32 9.53 4.14
C TYR A 22 -11.99 10.69 5.06
N GLY A 23 -11.77 11.90 4.54
CA GLY A 23 -11.44 13.08 5.35
C GLY A 23 -12.49 13.45 6.41
N LYS A 24 -13.77 13.17 6.14
CA LYS A 24 -14.88 13.40 7.07
C LYS A 24 -15.00 12.30 8.15
N ASN A 25 -14.44 11.12 7.92
CA ASN A 25 -14.50 10.00 8.85
C ASN A 25 -13.14 9.77 9.52
N LYS A 26 -13.02 10.26 10.76
CA LYS A 26 -11.78 10.16 11.55
C LYS A 26 -11.31 8.72 11.75
N GLU A 27 -12.21 7.77 11.94
CA GLU A 27 -11.87 6.35 12.14
C GLU A 27 -11.28 5.75 10.85
N LEU A 28 -11.87 6.05 9.69
CA LEU A 28 -11.33 5.63 8.40
C LEU A 28 -9.96 6.26 8.11
N MET A 29 -9.78 7.54 8.46
CA MET A 29 -8.47 8.20 8.38
C MET A 29 -7.43 7.57 9.28
N ASP A 30 -7.80 7.19 10.51
CA ASP A 30 -6.89 6.57 11.46
C ASP A 30 -6.51 5.14 11.01
N ASN A 31 -7.44 4.38 10.44
CA ASN A 31 -7.11 3.11 9.78
C ASN A 31 -6.14 3.29 8.61
N MET A 32 -6.36 4.30 7.77
CA MET A 32 -5.46 4.62 6.65
C MET A 32 -4.06 5.04 7.12
N ARG A 33 -3.97 5.73 8.26
CA ARG A 33 -2.68 6.05 8.89
C ARG A 33 -1.94 4.81 9.33
N ASN A 34 -2.65 3.82 9.89
CA ASN A 34 -2.03 2.57 10.31
C ASN A 34 -1.49 1.79 9.12
N VAL A 35 -2.23 1.70 8.02
CA VAL A 35 -1.75 1.06 6.78
C VAL A 35 -0.49 1.76 6.25
N ALA A 36 -0.51 3.09 6.18
CA ALA A 36 0.67 3.84 5.75
C ALA A 36 1.88 3.65 6.69
N LEU A 37 1.63 3.49 8.00
CA LEU A 37 2.68 3.22 8.98
C LEU A 37 3.24 1.80 8.82
N GLU A 38 2.41 0.82 8.52
CA GLU A 38 2.83 -0.55 8.24
C GLU A 38 3.72 -0.62 6.99
N GLU A 39 3.35 0.05 5.90
CA GLU A 39 4.18 0.14 4.70
C GLU A 39 5.54 0.77 4.99
N GLN A 40 5.55 1.91 5.70
CA GLN A 40 6.79 2.56 6.12
C GLN A 40 7.66 1.66 7.01
N ALA A 41 7.03 0.86 7.87
CA ALA A 41 7.75 -0.09 8.72
C ALA A 41 8.39 -1.20 7.87
N VAL A 42 7.67 -1.74 6.88
CA VAL A 42 8.20 -2.73 5.93
C VAL A 42 9.40 -2.15 5.15
N GLU A 43 9.27 -0.94 4.60
CA GLU A 43 10.36 -0.25 3.92
C GLU A 43 11.58 -0.04 4.82
N ALA A 44 11.36 0.38 6.06
CA ALA A 44 12.43 0.59 7.04
C ALA A 44 13.17 -0.71 7.38
N VAL A 45 12.47 -1.84 7.41
CA VAL A 45 13.07 -3.16 7.58
C VAL A 45 13.85 -3.57 6.32
N LEU A 46 13.26 -3.42 5.13
CA LEU A 46 13.90 -3.75 3.87
C LEU A 46 15.19 -2.95 3.64
N ALA A 47 15.20 -1.66 4.00
CA ALA A 47 16.38 -0.79 3.90
C ALA A 47 17.56 -1.25 4.76
N LYS A 48 17.30 -2.00 5.84
CA LYS A 48 18.33 -2.57 6.72
C LYS A 48 18.61 -4.04 6.44
N ALA A 49 17.71 -4.71 5.72
CA ALA A 49 17.86 -6.11 5.36
C ALA A 49 18.85 -6.26 4.21
N LYS A 50 19.49 -7.44 4.14
CA LYS A 50 20.29 -7.82 2.97
C LYS A 50 19.35 -8.32 1.86
N VAL A 51 18.88 -7.40 1.02
CA VAL A 51 18.04 -7.72 -0.14
C VAL A 51 18.91 -8.20 -1.30
N THR A 52 18.52 -9.31 -1.92
CA THR A 52 19.18 -9.83 -3.13
C THR A 52 18.14 -10.11 -4.20
N GLU A 53 18.37 -9.58 -5.40
CA GLU A 53 17.51 -9.85 -6.54
C GLU A 53 17.81 -11.24 -7.11
N LYS A 54 16.75 -11.98 -7.47
CA LYS A 54 16.85 -13.28 -8.13
C LYS A 54 15.99 -13.28 -9.38
N ALA A 55 16.64 -13.36 -10.55
CA ALA A 55 15.93 -13.59 -11.80
C ALA A 55 15.13 -14.91 -11.71
N THR A 56 13.83 -14.83 -11.91
CA THR A 56 12.89 -15.96 -11.80
C THR A 56 11.92 -15.88 -12.96
N SER A 57 11.59 -17.02 -13.58
CA SER A 57 10.61 -17.06 -14.66
C SER A 57 9.19 -16.92 -14.14
N PHE A 58 8.27 -16.46 -14.98
CA PHE A 58 6.85 -16.34 -14.61
C PHE A 58 6.26 -17.69 -14.15
N ASN A 59 6.61 -18.79 -14.83
CA ASN A 59 6.12 -20.14 -14.48
C ASN A 59 6.61 -20.56 -13.07
N GLU A 60 7.87 -20.31 -12.75
CA GLU A 60 8.43 -20.59 -11.41
C GLU A 60 7.81 -19.71 -10.32
N LEU A 61 7.48 -18.45 -10.62
CA LEU A 61 6.82 -17.56 -9.67
C LEU A 61 5.38 -18.00 -9.37
N MET A 62 4.65 -18.45 -10.41
CA MET A 62 3.25 -18.85 -10.29
C MET A 62 3.05 -20.24 -9.68
N ASN A 63 4.02 -21.14 -9.84
CA ASN A 63 3.97 -22.50 -9.31
C ASN A 63 4.79 -22.67 -8.03
N GLN A 64 4.84 -21.65 -7.17
CA GLN A 64 5.42 -21.79 -5.83
C GLN A 64 4.53 -22.69 -4.97
N GLN A 65 4.90 -23.96 -4.84
CA GLN A 65 4.43 -24.80 -3.74
C GLN A 65 5.28 -24.51 -2.50
N ALA A 66 4.59 -24.32 -1.38
CA ALA A 66 5.16 -23.97 -0.08
C ALA A 66 6.13 -25.04 0.45
#